data_AF-A0A0D0RH99-F1
#
_entry.id   AF-A0A0D0RH99-F1
#
_cell.length_a   1.000
_cell.length_b   1.000
_cell.length_c   1.000
_cell.angle_alpha   90.00
_cell.angle_beta   90.00
_cell.angle_gamma   90.00
#
_symmetry.space_group_name_H-M   'P 1'
#
loop_
_entity.id
_entity.type
_entity.pdbx_description
1 polymer ?
#
loop_
_entity_poly.entity_id
_entity_poly.type
_entity_poly.pdbx_seq_one_letter_code
_entity_poly.pdbx_strand_id
1 'polypeptide(L)'
;MIKCKVWENADCGKLNCCYTCDEWDDCDYKCDFFDNRDDTDILKTCTDAEEVGEIVDLTQQVPEVIKAISDICTQKKNIEAQEKEMKQKLQEVMEQFGVKSFKNDVIEVTYVAPTTRISIDSTKLKKELPEVAEKYSKTSNVSASIRIKVK
;
A
#
# COMPACT_ATOMS: atom_id res chain seq x y z
N MET A 1 22.24 -12.08 1.31
CA MET A 1 21.99 -13.45 1.84
C MET A 1 21.45 -14.29 0.69
N ILE A 2 21.92 -15.52 0.49
CA ILE A 2 21.47 -16.34 -0.64
C ILE A 2 20.26 -17.19 -0.22
N LYS A 3 19.17 -17.11 -0.97
CA LYS A 3 17.94 -17.90 -0.76
C LYS A 3 17.72 -18.86 -1.91
N CYS A 4 17.04 -19.97 -1.61
CA CYS A 4 16.59 -20.92 -2.62
C CYS A 4 15.14 -20.60 -3.00
N LYS A 5 14.81 -20.49 -4.30
CA LYS A 5 13.44 -20.25 -4.79
C LYS A 5 12.46 -21.38 -4.49
N VAL A 6 12.98 -22.58 -4.27
CA VAL A 6 12.19 -23.81 -4.02
C VAL A 6 12.05 -24.10 -2.51
N TRP A 7 12.43 -23.15 -1.64
CA TRP A 7 12.38 -23.31 -0.18
C TRP A 7 11.01 -23.72 0.35
N GLU A 8 9.92 -23.30 -0.30
CA GLU A 8 8.54 -23.64 0.11
C GLU A 8 8.24 -25.15 0.01
N ASN A 9 8.98 -25.86 -0.84
CA ASN A 9 8.88 -27.32 -0.99
C ASN A 9 10.03 -28.05 -0.31
N ALA A 10 10.88 -27.33 0.44
CA ALA A 10 12.01 -27.93 1.12
C ALA A 10 11.58 -28.47 2.49
N ASP A 11 11.73 -29.77 2.69
CA ASP A 11 11.38 -30.47 3.94
C ASP A 11 12.21 -29.98 5.15
N CYS A 12 13.34 -29.30 4.92
CA CYS A 12 14.17 -28.72 5.97
C CYS A 12 13.57 -27.45 6.63
N GLY A 13 12.53 -26.84 6.02
CA GLY A 13 11.84 -25.67 6.56
C GLY A 13 12.67 -24.39 6.66
N LYS A 14 13.86 -24.35 6.05
CA LYS A 14 14.76 -23.19 6.09
C LYS A 14 14.71 -22.40 4.79
N LEU A 15 14.72 -21.07 4.93
CA LEU A 15 14.61 -20.11 3.82
C LEU A 15 15.97 -19.78 3.16
N ASN A 16 17.08 -20.23 3.74
CA ASN A 16 18.43 -20.01 3.22
C ASN A 16 18.83 -21.09 2.19
N CYS A 17 19.77 -20.76 1.30
CA CYS A 17 20.35 -21.74 0.39
C CYS A 17 21.11 -22.83 1.18
N CYS A 18 20.96 -24.10 0.80
CA CYS A 18 21.68 -25.22 1.40
C CYS A 18 23.20 -25.01 1.40
N TYR A 19 23.75 -24.37 0.37
CA TYR A 19 25.18 -24.02 0.28
C TYR A 19 25.64 -23.10 1.43
N THR A 20 24.80 -22.13 1.80
CA THR A 20 25.09 -21.19 2.89
C THR A 20 24.51 -21.62 4.23
N CYS A 21 24.05 -22.89 4.35
CA CYS A 21 23.47 -23.41 5.57
C CYS A 21 24.55 -24.06 6.45
N ASP A 22 24.66 -23.59 7.70
CA ASP A 22 25.67 -24.09 8.65
C ASP A 22 25.44 -25.55 9.07
N GLU A 23 24.21 -26.06 8.94
CA GLU A 23 23.82 -27.42 9.28
C GLU A 23 23.81 -28.37 8.06
N TRP A 24 24.44 -27.97 6.94
CA TRP A 24 24.40 -28.77 5.71
C TRP A 24 24.98 -30.18 5.87
N ASP A 25 26.03 -30.35 6.67
CA ASP A 25 26.71 -31.64 6.86
C ASP A 25 25.79 -32.69 7.48
N ASP A 26 24.94 -32.28 8.43
CA ASP A 26 24.03 -33.13 9.22
C ASP A 26 22.57 -33.05 8.76
N CYS A 27 22.27 -32.36 7.65
CA CYS A 27 20.90 -32.19 7.16
C CYS A 27 20.47 -33.38 6.27
N ASP A 28 19.48 -34.14 6.74
CA ASP A 28 18.86 -35.26 6.00
C ASP A 28 18.14 -34.82 4.70
N TYR A 29 17.83 -33.53 4.60
CA TYR A 29 17.09 -32.92 3.49
C TYR A 29 17.94 -31.94 2.69
N LYS A 30 19.27 -32.10 2.71
CA LYS A 30 20.16 -31.30 1.88
C LYS A 30 19.88 -31.55 0.41
N CYS A 31 20.05 -30.52 -0.43
CA CYS A 31 19.79 -30.66 -1.85
C CYS A 31 20.91 -31.50 -2.51
N ASP A 32 20.52 -32.37 -3.44
CA ASP A 32 21.44 -33.20 -4.21
C ASP A 32 22.16 -32.43 -5.34
N PHE A 33 21.93 -31.12 -5.43
CA PHE A 33 22.50 -30.27 -6.48
C PHE A 33 24.02 -30.09 -6.37
N PHE A 34 24.64 -30.46 -5.23
CA PHE A 34 26.07 -30.27 -5.00
C PHE A 34 26.69 -31.53 -4.42
N ASP A 35 27.72 -32.06 -5.10
CA ASP A 35 28.52 -33.17 -4.60
C ASP A 35 29.44 -32.75 -3.43
N ASN A 36 29.81 -31.45 -3.37
CA ASN A 36 30.62 -30.86 -2.29
C ASN A 36 30.36 -29.34 -2.15
N ARG A 37 30.66 -28.77 -0.97
CA ARG A 37 30.47 -27.35 -0.61
C ARG A 37 31.55 -26.40 -1.16
N ASP A 38 32.37 -26.84 -2.11
CA ASP A 38 33.53 -26.09 -2.63
C ASP A 38 33.24 -25.35 -3.95
N ASP A 39 31.96 -25.33 -4.35
CA ASP A 39 31.55 -24.71 -5.62
C ASP A 39 31.41 -23.19 -5.45
N THR A 40 32.48 -22.48 -5.81
CA THR A 40 32.71 -21.06 -5.49
C THR A 40 31.74 -20.04 -6.13
N ASP A 41 30.80 -20.44 -7.00
CA ASP A 41 29.90 -19.53 -7.71
C ASP A 41 28.44 -20.03 -7.80
N ILE A 42 27.83 -20.20 -6.64
CA ILE A 42 26.44 -20.67 -6.45
C ILE A 42 25.38 -19.92 -7.28
N LEU A 43 25.56 -18.62 -7.54
CA LEU A 43 24.62 -17.83 -8.36
C LEU A 43 24.68 -18.18 -9.85
N LYS A 44 25.76 -18.81 -10.33
CA LYS A 44 25.88 -19.29 -11.72
C LYS A 44 25.47 -20.75 -11.88
N THR A 45 25.68 -21.58 -10.86
CA THR A 45 25.44 -23.02 -10.94
C THR A 45 24.01 -23.40 -10.59
N CYS A 46 23.34 -22.64 -9.74
CA CYS A 46 21.97 -22.90 -9.31
C CYS A 46 21.00 -21.80 -9.80
N THR A 47 20.10 -22.13 -10.72
CA THR A 47 19.06 -21.21 -11.21
C THR A 47 18.05 -20.82 -10.12
N ASP A 48 17.99 -21.63 -9.07
CA ASP A 48 17.10 -21.45 -7.93
C ASP A 48 17.77 -20.67 -6.79
N ALA A 49 19.07 -20.35 -6.88
CA ALA A 49 19.74 -19.47 -5.95
C ALA A 49 19.54 -18.01 -6.34
N GLU A 50 19.12 -17.18 -5.40
CA GLU A 50 19.04 -15.73 -5.58
C GLU A 50 19.63 -14.99 -4.38
N GLU A 51 20.33 -13.89 -4.64
CA GLU A 51 20.78 -12.99 -3.60
C GLU A 51 19.62 -12.09 -3.19
N VAL A 52 19.24 -12.17 -1.92
CA VAL A 52 18.16 -11.38 -1.33
C VAL A 52 18.72 -10.63 -0.14
N GLY A 53 18.29 -9.37 0.01
CA GLY A 53 18.49 -8.62 1.25
C GLY A 53 17.82 -9.33 2.44
N GLU A 54 18.27 -9.07 3.66
CA GLU A 54 17.60 -9.58 4.87
C GLU A 54 16.09 -9.35 4.78
N ILE A 55 15.31 -10.44 4.80
CA ILE A 55 13.86 -10.33 4.99
C ILE A 55 13.67 -10.17 6.49
N VAL A 56 13.68 -8.92 6.93
CA VAL A 56 13.28 -8.56 8.28
C VAL A 56 11.77 -8.72 8.38
N ASP A 57 11.30 -9.70 9.15
CA ASP A 57 9.89 -9.81 9.49
C ASP A 57 9.51 -8.70 10.49
N LEU A 58 9.13 -7.54 9.94
CA LEU A 58 8.71 -6.37 10.71
C LEU A 58 7.53 -6.66 11.65
N THR A 59 6.76 -7.73 11.40
CA THR A 59 5.64 -8.11 12.28
C THR A 59 6.10 -8.59 13.65
N GLN A 60 7.27 -9.25 13.71
CA GLN A 60 7.86 -9.69 14.97
C GLN A 60 8.74 -8.62 15.62
N GLN A 61 9.34 -7.74 14.82
CA GLN A 61 10.25 -6.73 15.37
C GLN A 61 9.53 -5.53 16.00
N VAL A 62 8.34 -5.15 15.51
CA VAL A 62 7.60 -3.99 16.02
C VAL A 62 6.09 -4.23 16.18
N PRO A 63 5.66 -5.31 16.86
CA PRO A 63 4.23 -5.66 17.01
C PRO A 63 3.43 -4.54 17.69
N GLU A 64 4.03 -3.82 18.62
CA GLU A 64 3.40 -2.69 19.32
C GLU A 64 3.14 -1.50 18.39
N VAL A 65 4.06 -1.20 17.47
CA VAL A 65 3.92 -0.11 16.49
C VAL A 65 2.81 -0.43 15.50
N ILE A 66 2.74 -1.69 15.03
CA ILE A 66 1.69 -2.13 14.11
C ILE A 66 0.31 -2.02 14.76
N LYS A 67 0.20 -2.45 16.04
CA LYS A 67 -1.04 -2.33 16.80
C LYS A 67 -1.44 -0.87 16.99
N ALA A 68 -0.51 -0.01 17.39
CA ALA A 68 -0.76 1.43 17.53
C ALA A 68 -1.22 2.09 16.22
N ILE A 69 -0.61 1.74 15.08
CA ILE A 69 -1.04 2.24 13.76
C ILE A 69 -2.46 1.79 13.43
N SER A 70 -2.79 0.52 13.71
CA SER A 70 -4.13 -0.03 13.49
C SER A 70 -5.20 0.70 14.33
N ASP A 71 -4.91 0.92 15.61
CA ASP A 71 -5.81 1.62 16.53
C ASP A 71 -6.03 3.08 16.08
N ILE A 72 -4.95 3.79 15.72
CA ILE A 72 -5.03 5.15 15.18
C ILE A 72 -5.84 5.20 13.89
N CYS A 73 -5.64 4.23 12.98
CA CYS A 73 -6.41 4.16 11.74
C CYS A 73 -7.91 3.93 11.99
N THR A 74 -8.25 3.08 12.96
CA THR A 74 -9.63 2.80 13.33
C THR A 74 -10.28 4.01 13.99
N GLN A 75 -9.57 4.67 14.91
CA GLN A 75 -10.04 5.91 15.52
C GLN A 75 -10.25 7.01 14.48
N LYS A 76 -9.34 7.17 13.52
CA LYS A 76 -9.48 8.13 12.43
C LYS A 76 -10.73 7.85 11.58
N LYS A 77 -10.98 6.59 11.21
CA LYS A 77 -12.20 6.20 10.47
C LYS A 77 -13.47 6.56 11.25
N ASN A 78 -13.48 6.34 12.56
CA ASN A 78 -14.61 6.67 13.42
C ASN A 78 -14.82 8.19 13.56
N ILE A 79 -13.75 8.95 13.75
CA ILE A 79 -13.80 10.42 13.82
C ILE A 79 -14.29 11.01 12.49
N GLU A 80 -13.80 10.51 11.35
CA GLU A 80 -14.26 10.92 10.02
C GLU A 80 -15.76 10.62 9.80
N ALA A 81 -16.26 9.50 10.32
CA ALA A 81 -17.68 9.16 10.25
C ALA A 81 -18.53 10.11 11.13
N GLN A 82 -18.08 10.38 12.35
CA GLN A 82 -18.73 11.32 13.27
C GLN A 82 -18.71 12.76 12.70
N GLU A 83 -17.62 13.18 12.09
CA GLU A 83 -17.52 14.49 11.44
C GLU A 83 -18.53 14.63 10.30
N LYS A 84 -18.70 13.59 9.48
CA LYS A 84 -19.70 13.59 8.40
C LYS A 84 -21.13 13.67 8.96
N GLU A 85 -21.44 12.90 9.99
CA GLU A 85 -22.76 12.92 10.61
C GLU A 85 -23.06 14.30 11.23
N MET A 86 -22.09 14.90 11.92
CA MET A 86 -22.22 16.24 12.48
C MET A 86 -22.38 17.31 11.40
N LYS A 87 -21.62 17.21 10.29
CA LYS A 87 -21.78 18.11 9.13
C LYS A 87 -23.15 17.96 8.47
N GLN A 88 -23.67 16.75 8.34
CA GLN A 88 -25.02 16.52 7.80
C GLN A 88 -26.09 17.13 8.69
N LYS A 89 -26.04 16.88 10.01
CA LYS A 89 -26.95 17.50 10.97
C LYS A 89 -26.88 19.03 10.91
N LEU A 90 -25.67 19.59 10.80
CA LEU A 90 -25.49 21.03 10.65
C LEU A 90 -26.06 21.54 9.33
N GLN A 91 -25.85 20.81 8.23
CA GLN A 91 -26.41 21.13 6.92
C GLN A 91 -27.94 21.12 6.93
N GLU A 92 -28.56 20.10 7.52
CA GLU A 92 -30.03 19.98 7.65
C GLU A 92 -30.61 21.17 8.42
N VAL A 93 -29.98 21.55 9.53
CA VAL A 93 -30.39 22.72 10.32
C VAL A 93 -30.18 24.01 9.51
N MET A 94 -29.06 24.17 8.80
CA MET A 94 -28.83 25.35 7.94
C MET A 94 -29.85 25.44 6.81
N GLU A 95 -30.28 24.31 6.23
CA GLU A 95 -31.33 24.24 5.21
C GLU A 95 -32.72 24.56 5.78
N GLN A 96 -33.07 24.01 6.94
CA GLN A 96 -34.35 24.26 7.62
C GLN A 96 -34.53 25.73 8.01
N PHE A 97 -33.47 26.36 8.54
CA PHE A 97 -33.51 27.75 8.99
C PHE A 97 -33.10 28.76 7.89
N GLY A 98 -32.72 28.30 6.69
CA GLY A 98 -32.31 29.15 5.57
C GLY A 98 -31.06 29.99 5.84
N VAL A 99 -30.19 29.54 6.75
CA VAL A 99 -28.99 30.27 7.19
C VAL A 99 -27.86 30.01 6.21
N LYS A 100 -27.46 31.04 5.45
CA LYS A 100 -26.39 30.96 4.45
C LYS A 100 -24.99 30.94 5.05
N SER A 101 -24.82 31.60 6.19
CA SER A 101 -23.58 31.59 6.96
C SER A 101 -23.88 31.89 8.41
N PHE A 102 -23.19 31.21 9.32
CA PHE A 102 -23.16 31.57 10.73
C PHE A 102 -21.73 31.56 11.23
N LYS A 103 -21.45 32.49 12.15
CA LYS A 103 -20.14 32.63 12.79
C LYS A 103 -20.36 32.69 14.28
N ASN A 104 -19.62 31.88 15.03
CA ASN A 104 -19.51 31.98 16.48
C ASN A 104 -18.03 32.09 16.86
N ASP A 105 -17.73 32.18 18.16
CA ASP A 105 -16.36 32.33 18.66
C ASP A 105 -15.46 31.11 18.41
N VAL A 106 -16.01 30.00 17.91
CA VAL A 106 -15.33 28.71 17.75
C VAL A 106 -15.18 28.31 16.27
N ILE A 107 -16.17 28.62 15.43
CA ILE A 107 -16.26 28.19 14.02
C ILE A 107 -17.01 29.22 13.15
N GLU A 108 -16.57 29.32 11.90
CA GLU A 108 -17.26 30.02 10.82
C GLU A 108 -17.72 28.98 9.80
N VAL A 109 -19.04 28.87 9.61
CA VAL A 109 -19.63 27.87 8.71
C VAL A 109 -20.46 28.58 7.65
N THR A 110 -20.10 28.33 6.39
CA THR A 110 -20.81 28.84 5.22
C THR A 110 -21.46 27.67 4.49
N TYR A 111 -22.77 27.72 4.34
CA TYR A 111 -23.51 26.75 3.54
C TYR A 111 -23.35 27.10 2.07
N VAL A 112 -22.71 26.21 1.31
CA VAL A 112 -22.61 26.31 -0.14
C VAL A 112 -23.68 25.41 -0.73
N ALA A 113 -24.64 26.00 -1.42
CA ALA A 113 -25.73 25.27 -2.06
C ALA A 113 -25.19 24.18 -3.01
N PRO A 114 -25.91 23.05 -3.15
CA PRO A 114 -25.53 21.97 -4.06
C PRO A 114 -25.32 22.53 -5.47
N THR A 115 -24.09 22.47 -5.95
CA THR A 115 -23.71 22.95 -7.28
C THR A 115 -23.53 21.76 -8.20
N THR A 116 -24.16 21.79 -9.38
CA THR A 116 -23.97 20.76 -10.41
C THR A 116 -22.61 20.92 -11.06
N ARG A 117 -21.68 20.02 -10.74
CA ARG A 117 -20.40 19.91 -11.46
C ARG A 117 -20.59 19.06 -12.71
N ILE A 118 -20.54 19.69 -13.88
CA ILE A 118 -20.47 18.98 -15.16
C ILE A 118 -18.99 18.66 -15.41
N SER A 119 -18.61 17.40 -15.28
CA SER A 119 -17.27 16.92 -15.64
C SER A 119 -17.33 16.07 -16.90
N ILE A 120 -16.39 16.31 -17.81
CA ILE A 120 -16.26 15.50 -19.03
C ILE A 120 -15.67 14.14 -18.66
N ASP A 121 -16.33 13.06 -19.07
CA ASP A 121 -15.81 11.70 -18.97
C ASP A 121 -14.66 11.52 -19.98
N SER A 122 -13.45 11.83 -19.52
CA SER A 122 -12.23 11.75 -20.30
C SER A 122 -11.90 10.33 -20.75
N THR A 123 -12.44 9.30 -20.10
CA THR A 123 -12.24 7.90 -20.53
C THR A 123 -13.10 7.53 -21.73
N LYS A 124 -14.36 7.99 -21.76
CA LYS A 124 -15.22 7.83 -22.94
C LYS A 124 -14.76 8.71 -24.10
N LEU A 125 -14.39 9.96 -23.82
CA LEU A 125 -13.90 10.89 -24.85
C LEU A 125 -12.67 10.35 -25.59
N LYS A 126 -11.72 9.74 -24.87
CA LYS A 126 -10.53 9.11 -25.47
C LYS A 126 -10.84 7.86 -26.31
N LYS A 127 -11.93 7.15 -26.03
CA LYS A 127 -12.34 5.95 -26.75
C LYS A 127 -13.13 6.27 -28.02
N GLU A 128 -14.04 7.24 -27.93
CA GLU A 128 -14.95 7.59 -29.04
C GLU A 128 -14.32 8.63 -29.99
N LEU A 129 -13.56 9.60 -29.46
CA LEU A 129 -12.98 10.70 -30.23
C LEU A 129 -11.54 11.03 -29.75
N PRO A 130 -10.55 10.16 -30.06
CA PRO A 130 -9.17 10.33 -29.61
C PRO A 130 -8.53 11.64 -30.10
N GLU A 131 -8.85 12.07 -31.33
CA GLU A 131 -8.30 13.29 -31.93
C GLU A 131 -8.75 14.57 -31.18
N VAL A 132 -9.99 14.57 -30.69
CA VAL A 132 -10.53 15.67 -29.87
C VAL A 132 -9.93 15.62 -28.46
N ALA A 133 -9.78 14.42 -27.89
CA ALA A 133 -9.16 14.25 -26.59
C ALA A 133 -7.71 14.77 -26.58
N GLU A 134 -6.92 14.51 -27.61
CA GLU A 134 -5.56 15.04 -27.73
C GLU A 134 -5.54 16.55 -27.90
N LYS A 135 -6.38 17.11 -28.77
CA LYS A 135 -6.44 18.55 -29.04
C LYS A 135 -6.79 19.40 -27.81
N TYR A 136 -7.57 18.86 -26.87
CA TYR A 136 -8.01 19.56 -25.66
C TYR A 136 -7.37 19.06 -24.36
N SER A 137 -6.42 18.13 -24.43
CA SER A 137 -5.68 17.66 -23.25
C SER A 137 -4.50 18.58 -22.94
N LYS A 138 -4.50 19.19 -21.76
CA LYS A 138 -3.35 19.93 -21.23
C LYS A 138 -2.56 19.03 -20.27
N THR A 139 -1.35 18.64 -20.66
CA THR A 139 -0.42 17.96 -19.75
C THR A 139 0.26 19.00 -18.88
N SER A 140 0.16 18.86 -17.56
CA SER A 140 0.89 19.68 -16.58
C SER A 140 1.69 18.75 -15.69
N ASN A 141 2.98 19.05 -15.49
CA ASN A 141 3.83 18.30 -14.56
C ASN A 141 3.37 18.58 -13.13
N VAL A 142 2.99 17.52 -12.42
CA VAL A 142 2.64 17.58 -10.98
C VAL A 142 3.79 16.96 -10.21
N SER A 143 4.22 17.61 -9.14
CA SER A 143 5.27 17.13 -8.23
C SER A 143 4.87 15.80 -7.57
N ALA A 144 5.86 14.94 -7.31
CA ALA A 144 5.64 13.64 -6.68
C ALA A 144 4.96 13.78 -5.31
N SER A 145 3.98 12.92 -5.01
CA SER A 145 3.34 12.81 -3.70
C SER A 145 3.15 11.35 -3.29
N ILE A 146 3.34 11.04 -2.01
CA ILE A 146 3.19 9.70 -1.42
C ILE A 146 1.75 9.53 -0.94
N ARG A 147 1.06 8.46 -1.38
CA ARG A 147 -0.33 8.14 -0.96
C ARG A 147 -0.35 6.81 -0.19
N ILE A 148 -0.65 6.87 1.10
CA ILE A 148 -0.85 5.69 1.95
C ILE A 148 -2.35 5.33 1.95
N LYS A 149 -2.70 4.11 1.55
CA LYS A 149 -4.07 3.57 1.56
C LYS A 149 -4.12 2.41 2.55
N VAL A 150 -4.95 2.54 3.59
CA VAL A 150 -5.19 1.48 4.58
C VAL A 150 -6.34 0.61 4.06
N LYS A 151 -6.16 -0.71 4.00
CA LYS A 151 -7.23 -1.66 3.67
C LYS A 151 -8.25 -1.76 4.80
#